data_AF-A0A917RHI0-F1
#
_entry.id   AF-A0A917RHI0-F1
#
_cell.length_a   1.000
_cell.length_b   1.000
_cell.length_c   1.000
_cell.angle_alpha   90.00
_cell.angle_beta   90.00
_cell.angle_gamma   90.00
#
_symmetry.space_group_name_H-M   'P 1'
#
loop_
_entity.id
_entity.type
_entity.pdbx_description
1 polymer ?
#
loop_
_entity_poly.entity_id
_entity_poly.type
_entity_poly.pdbx_seq_one_letter_code
_entity_poly.pdbx_strand_id
1 'polypeptide(L)'
;MNGRRSQGAGRRGRSRPGRARHRPTGDPVPRLSIGERLAAADRLLDGSVPAAGGVWSRATAWILRIALEQAVDDLWSRTEPELARCPMRAQLLALRVVTDPFTAARIAALWTSLSHATHHHDYELAPGVTELRRWHDDTARIAAELAAVPG
;
A
#
# COMPACT_ATOMS: atom_id res chain seq x y z
N MET A 1 44.40 -14.74 60.59
CA MET A 1 44.05 -13.32 60.43
C MET A 1 42.82 -13.17 59.55
N ASN A 2 41.98 -12.20 59.91
CA ASN A 2 40.69 -11.78 59.35
C ASN A 2 40.49 -11.88 57.83
N GLY A 3 39.31 -12.36 57.42
CA GLY A 3 38.71 -12.14 56.11
C GLY A 3 37.21 -11.88 56.25
N ARG A 4 36.82 -10.61 56.18
CA ARG A 4 35.48 -10.07 56.42
C ARG A 4 34.46 -10.58 55.38
N ARG A 5 33.27 -10.98 55.85
CA ARG A 5 32.07 -11.13 55.01
C ARG A 5 31.46 -9.75 54.79
N SER A 6 31.38 -9.30 53.54
CA SER A 6 30.61 -8.14 53.12
C SER A 6 29.53 -8.58 52.12
N GLN A 7 28.35 -8.00 52.35
CA GLN A 7 27.08 -8.24 51.69
C GLN A 7 27.11 -7.90 50.20
N GLY A 8 26.46 -8.73 49.39
CA GLY A 8 26.07 -8.41 48.02
C GLY A 8 24.55 -8.58 47.88
N ALA A 9 23.83 -7.47 47.92
CA ALA A 9 22.38 -7.42 47.79
C ALA A 9 21.92 -7.98 46.42
N GLY A 10 21.15 -9.06 46.46
CA GLY A 10 20.52 -9.65 45.28
C GLY A 10 19.49 -8.70 44.67
N ARG A 11 19.86 -8.03 43.57
CA ARG A 11 18.90 -7.31 42.71
C ARG A 11 18.07 -8.33 41.95
N ARG A 12 16.87 -8.63 42.45
CA ARG A 12 15.84 -9.37 41.73
C ARG A 12 15.38 -8.54 40.53
N GLY A 13 15.90 -8.87 39.34
CA GLY A 13 15.35 -8.37 38.08
C GLY A 13 13.91 -8.86 37.94
N ARG A 14 12.95 -7.93 37.95
CA ARG A 14 11.56 -8.22 37.58
C ARG A 14 11.51 -8.42 36.05
N SER A 15 11.48 -9.67 35.62
CA SER A 15 11.16 -10.01 34.23
C SER A 15 9.74 -9.53 33.91
N ARG A 16 9.62 -8.59 32.98
CA ARG A 16 8.33 -8.19 32.41
C ARG A 16 7.78 -9.36 31.60
N PRO A 17 6.53 -9.82 31.80
CA PRO A 17 5.97 -10.85 30.94
C PRO A 17 5.84 -10.28 29.52
N GLY A 18 6.49 -10.93 28.56
CA GLY A 18 6.36 -10.61 27.15
C GLY A 18 4.89 -10.70 26.77
N ARG A 19 4.32 -9.57 26.31
CA ARG A 19 2.97 -9.52 25.78
C ARG A 19 2.94 -10.42 24.55
N ALA A 20 2.42 -11.64 24.71
CA ALA A 20 2.21 -12.56 23.60
C ALA A 20 1.40 -11.80 22.54
N ARG A 21 2.00 -11.59 21.37
CA ARG A 21 1.28 -11.00 20.23
C ARG A 21 0.19 -12.01 19.88
N HIS A 22 -1.05 -11.65 20.17
CA HIS A 22 -2.20 -12.45 19.78
C HIS A 22 -2.16 -12.58 18.26
N ARG A 23 -1.80 -13.76 17.75
CA ARG A 23 -1.92 -14.06 16.33
C ARG A 23 -3.40 -14.30 16.08
N PRO A 24 -4.09 -13.49 15.27
CA PRO A 24 -5.49 -13.75 14.96
C PRO A 24 -5.54 -15.08 14.21
N THR A 25 -6.25 -16.06 14.76
CA THR A 25 -6.55 -17.36 14.15
C THR A 25 -7.83 -17.27 13.30
N GLY A 26 -7.98 -16.18 12.56
CA GLY A 26 -9.05 -16.04 11.56
C GLY A 26 -8.53 -16.47 10.20
N ASP A 27 -9.40 -17.03 9.36
CA ASP A 27 -9.12 -17.14 7.94
C ASP A 27 -8.63 -15.77 7.41
N PRO A 28 -7.62 -15.73 6.54
CA PRO A 28 -7.19 -14.48 5.95
C PRO A 28 -8.41 -13.82 5.32
N VAL A 29 -8.76 -12.61 5.78
CA VAL A 29 -9.78 -11.80 5.11
C VAL A 29 -9.36 -11.70 3.64
N PRO A 30 -10.19 -12.15 2.68
CA PRO A 30 -9.82 -12.12 1.27
C PRO A 30 -9.39 -10.70 0.91
N ARG A 31 -8.21 -10.57 0.31
CA ARG A 31 -7.79 -9.27 -0.23
C ARG A 31 -8.79 -8.90 -1.31
N LEU A 32 -9.40 -7.71 -1.20
CA LEU A 32 -10.22 -7.17 -2.29
C LEU A 32 -9.40 -7.21 -3.59
N SER A 33 -10.02 -7.72 -4.65
CA SER A 33 -9.48 -7.70 -6.00
C SER A 33 -9.33 -6.27 -6.51
N ILE A 34 -8.54 -6.10 -7.57
CA ILE A 34 -8.38 -4.80 -8.24
C ILE A 34 -9.75 -4.27 -8.71
N GLY A 35 -10.59 -5.12 -9.31
CA GLY A 35 -11.93 -4.74 -9.77
C GLY A 35 -12.85 -4.26 -8.63
N GLU A 36 -12.82 -4.93 -7.48
CA GLU A 36 -13.59 -4.49 -6.30
C GLU A 36 -13.10 -3.16 -5.74
N ARG A 37 -11.78 -2.88 -5.82
CA ARG A 37 -11.22 -1.58 -5.43
C ARG A 37 -11.65 -0.47 -6.38
N LEU A 38 -11.62 -0.71 -7.70
CA LEU A 38 -12.10 0.25 -8.70
C LEU A 38 -13.59 0.55 -8.50
N ALA A 39 -14.42 -0.47 -8.29
CA ALA A 39 -15.83 -0.28 -7.99
C ALA A 39 -16.06 0.48 -6.67
N ALA A 40 -15.21 0.29 -5.66
CA ALA A 40 -15.26 1.08 -4.44
C ALA A 40 -14.90 2.55 -4.67
N ALA A 41 -13.92 2.83 -5.53
CA ALA A 41 -13.57 4.19 -5.95
C ALA A 41 -14.70 4.85 -6.75
N ASP A 42 -15.37 4.13 -7.65
CA ASP A 42 -16.55 4.63 -8.40
C ASP A 42 -17.65 5.08 -7.45
N ARG A 43 -17.96 4.26 -6.44
CA ARG A 43 -18.96 4.61 -5.43
C ARG A 43 -18.64 5.90 -4.68
N LEU A 44 -17.37 6.18 -4.41
CA LEU A 44 -16.94 7.44 -3.80
C LEU A 44 -17.06 8.61 -4.78
N LEU A 45 -16.65 8.42 -6.03
CA LEU A 45 -16.69 9.42 -7.09
C LEU A 45 -18.11 9.84 -7.48
N ASP A 46 -19.06 8.92 -7.36
CA ASP A 46 -20.48 9.16 -7.65
C ASP A 46 -21.26 9.64 -6.41
N GLY A 47 -20.59 9.83 -5.27
CA GLY A 47 -21.21 10.33 -4.04
C GLY A 47 -22.13 9.32 -3.34
N SER A 48 -22.09 8.04 -3.74
CA SER A 48 -22.96 6.98 -3.21
C SER A 48 -22.55 6.46 -1.82
N VAL A 49 -21.48 7.02 -1.23
CA VAL A 49 -21.00 6.70 0.12
C VAL A 49 -21.14 7.93 1.03
N PRO A 50 -22.33 8.17 1.61
CA PRO A 50 -22.58 9.36 2.44
C PRO A 50 -21.64 9.48 3.65
N ALA A 51 -21.21 8.34 4.20
CA ALA A 51 -20.32 8.27 5.37
C ALA A 51 -18.89 8.77 5.09
N ALA A 52 -18.49 8.94 3.82
CA ALA A 52 -17.14 9.36 3.47
C ALA A 52 -16.87 10.85 3.80
N GLY A 53 -17.92 11.67 4.00
CA GLY A 53 -17.79 13.05 4.49
C GLY A 53 -16.71 13.84 3.75
N GLY A 54 -15.89 14.62 4.47
CA GLY A 54 -14.79 15.40 3.88
C GLY A 54 -13.55 14.61 3.44
N VAL A 55 -13.50 13.29 3.68
CA VAL A 55 -12.31 12.46 3.38
C VAL A 55 -12.42 11.65 2.10
N TRP A 56 -13.57 11.69 1.41
CA TRP A 56 -13.87 10.87 0.23
C TRP A 56 -12.80 10.95 -0.87
N SER A 57 -12.25 12.14 -1.13
CA SER A 57 -11.28 12.38 -2.19
C SER A 57 -9.95 11.70 -1.91
N ARG A 58 -9.44 11.84 -0.69
CA ARG A 58 -8.21 11.18 -0.22
C ARG A 58 -8.40 9.67 -0.07
N ALA A 59 -9.58 9.24 0.39
CA ALA A 59 -9.93 7.82 0.42
C ALA A 59 -9.94 7.21 -1.00
N THR A 60 -10.46 7.94 -1.98
CA THR A 60 -10.42 7.54 -3.40
C THR A 60 -8.98 7.38 -3.88
N ALA A 61 -8.13 8.39 -3.67
CA ALA A 61 -6.71 8.32 -4.03
C ALA A 61 -5.99 7.13 -3.36
N TRP A 62 -6.30 6.85 -2.09
CA TRP A 62 -5.72 5.72 -1.37
C TRP A 62 -6.13 4.37 -1.94
N ILE A 63 -7.43 4.20 -2.27
CA ILE A 63 -7.94 2.98 -2.89
C ILE A 63 -7.29 2.76 -4.25
N LEU A 64 -7.19 3.81 -5.08
CA LEU A 64 -6.52 3.74 -6.38
C LEU A 64 -5.03 3.38 -6.25
N ARG A 65 -4.34 3.94 -5.26
CA ARG A 65 -2.93 3.60 -4.99
C ARG A 65 -2.76 2.12 -4.67
N ILE A 66 -3.61 1.56 -3.81
CA ILE A 66 -3.54 0.14 -3.46
C ILE A 66 -3.87 -0.74 -4.67
N ALA A 67 -4.84 -0.35 -5.51
CA ALA A 67 -5.16 -1.08 -6.72
C ALA A 67 -3.98 -1.10 -7.70
N LEU A 68 -3.27 0.03 -7.86
CA LEU A 68 -2.07 0.14 -8.67
C LEU A 68 -0.91 -0.72 -8.12
N GLU A 69 -0.65 -0.64 -6.81
CA GLU A 69 0.37 -1.45 -6.13
C GLU A 69 0.08 -2.95 -6.31
N GLN A 70 -1.17 -3.36 -6.15
CA GLN A 70 -1.59 -4.74 -6.35
C GLN A 70 -1.38 -5.21 -7.80
N ALA A 71 -1.65 -4.38 -8.81
CA ALA A 71 -1.43 -4.75 -10.21
C ALA A 71 0.06 -5.00 -10.52
N VAL A 72 0.96 -4.22 -9.90
CA VAL A 72 2.41 -4.39 -10.04
C VAL A 72 2.89 -5.63 -9.27
N ASP A 73 2.42 -5.83 -8.04
CA ASP A 73 2.72 -7.04 -7.26
C ASP A 73 2.26 -8.31 -7.99
N ASP A 74 1.06 -8.27 -8.60
CA ASP A 74 0.51 -9.40 -9.35
C ASP A 74 1.34 -9.71 -10.61
N LEU A 75 1.84 -8.69 -11.31
CA LEU A 75 2.80 -8.87 -12.42
C LEU A 75 4.04 -9.60 -11.93
N TRP A 76 4.71 -9.07 -10.92
CA TRP A 76 5.96 -9.66 -10.43
C TRP A 76 5.75 -11.04 -9.83
N SER A 77 4.61 -11.30 -9.21
CA SER A 77 4.27 -12.64 -8.71
C SER A 77 4.21 -13.70 -9.82
N ARG A 78 3.95 -13.30 -11.07
CA ARG A 78 3.93 -14.19 -12.23
C ARG A 78 5.29 -14.28 -12.93
N THR A 79 6.02 -13.17 -13.04
CA THR A 79 7.25 -13.07 -13.84
C THR A 79 8.54 -13.20 -13.04
N GLU A 80 8.62 -12.59 -11.85
CA GLU A 80 9.81 -12.57 -10.98
C GLU A 80 9.43 -12.41 -9.50
N PRO A 81 9.09 -13.51 -8.80
CA PRO A 81 8.53 -13.47 -7.44
C PRO A 81 9.45 -12.88 -6.35
N GLU A 82 10.76 -12.77 -6.60
CA GLU A 82 11.67 -12.06 -5.70
C GLU A 82 11.44 -10.54 -5.74
N LEU A 83 11.08 -9.99 -6.91
CA LEU A 83 10.76 -8.55 -7.04
C LEU A 83 9.44 -8.19 -6.35
N ALA A 84 8.45 -9.08 -6.33
CA ALA A 84 7.19 -8.87 -5.61
C ALA A 84 7.39 -8.67 -4.09
N ARG A 85 8.54 -9.10 -3.53
CA ARG A 85 8.91 -8.90 -2.12
C ARG A 85 9.69 -7.61 -1.87
N CYS A 86 10.11 -6.92 -2.91
CA CYS A 86 10.85 -5.67 -2.79
C CYS A 86 9.92 -4.48 -2.47
N PRO A 87 10.44 -3.40 -1.88
CA PRO A 87 9.68 -2.18 -1.70
C PRO A 87 9.14 -1.63 -3.04
N MET A 88 7.94 -1.07 -3.04
CA MET A 88 7.25 -0.61 -4.26
C MET A 88 8.12 0.26 -5.18
N ARG A 89 8.93 1.17 -4.62
CA ARG A 89 9.86 1.99 -5.43
C ARG A 89 10.89 1.16 -6.21
N ALA A 90 11.40 0.07 -5.64
CA ALA A 90 12.33 -0.82 -6.33
C ALA A 90 11.61 -1.60 -7.43
N GLN A 91 10.38 -2.06 -7.17
CA GLN A 91 9.53 -2.70 -8.19
C GLN A 91 9.28 -1.78 -9.39
N LEU A 92 8.93 -0.51 -9.14
CA LEU A 92 8.71 0.50 -10.19
C LEU A 92 9.96 0.75 -11.04
N LEU A 93 11.15 0.77 -10.44
CA LEU A 93 12.41 0.90 -11.17
C LEU A 93 12.69 -0.30 -12.08
N ALA A 94 12.30 -1.50 -11.66
CA ALA A 94 12.49 -2.73 -12.42
C ALA A 94 11.51 -2.88 -13.58
N LEU A 95 10.35 -2.19 -13.56
CA LEU A 95 9.32 -2.32 -14.61
C LEU A 95 9.84 -2.07 -16.03
N ARG A 96 10.84 -1.21 -16.18
CA ARG A 96 11.48 -0.90 -17.47
C ARG A 96 12.12 -2.11 -18.17
N VAL A 97 12.32 -3.21 -17.44
CA VAL A 97 12.91 -4.46 -17.98
C VAL A 97 11.85 -5.34 -18.64
N VAL A 98 10.60 -5.27 -18.17
CA VAL A 98 9.49 -6.15 -18.59
C VAL A 98 8.36 -5.41 -19.30
N THR A 99 8.39 -4.07 -19.26
CA THR A 99 7.46 -3.18 -19.98
C THR A 99 8.24 -2.17 -20.80
N ASP A 100 7.58 -1.53 -21.77
CA ASP A 100 8.21 -0.42 -22.49
C ASP A 100 8.51 0.76 -21.53
N PRO A 101 9.56 1.56 -21.79
CA PRO A 101 9.96 2.64 -20.90
C PRO A 101 8.89 3.71 -20.64
N PHE A 102 7.98 3.93 -21.59
CA PHE A 102 6.93 4.93 -21.45
C PHE A 102 5.83 4.44 -20.50
N THR A 103 5.46 3.16 -20.60
CA THR A 103 4.56 2.51 -19.64
C THR A 103 5.16 2.51 -18.23
N ALA A 104 6.41 2.10 -18.06
CA ALA A 104 7.08 2.14 -16.76
C ALA A 104 7.09 3.56 -16.15
N ALA A 105 7.41 4.58 -16.95
CA ALA A 105 7.42 5.98 -16.49
C ALA A 105 6.01 6.47 -16.10
N ARG A 106 4.98 6.11 -16.87
CA ARG A 106 3.58 6.44 -16.56
C ARG A 106 3.13 5.84 -15.23
N ILE A 107 3.46 4.57 -14.98
CA ILE A 107 3.10 3.88 -13.73
C ILE A 107 3.80 4.55 -12.55
N ALA A 108 5.09 4.86 -12.67
CA ALA A 108 5.84 5.55 -11.62
C ALA A 108 5.30 6.97 -11.34
N ALA A 109 4.91 7.71 -12.38
CA ALA A 109 4.30 9.03 -12.25
C ALA A 109 2.96 8.95 -11.52
N LEU A 110 2.07 8.04 -11.94
CA LEU A 110 0.77 7.84 -11.30
C LEU A 110 0.92 7.42 -9.83
N TRP A 111 1.80 6.46 -9.54
CA TRP A 111 2.06 6.04 -8.16
C TRP A 111 2.56 7.20 -7.30
N THR A 112 3.39 8.09 -7.85
CA THR A 112 3.90 9.27 -7.15
C THR A 112 2.76 10.26 -6.87
N SER A 113 1.92 10.58 -7.85
CA SER A 113 0.76 11.45 -7.69
C SER A 113 -0.22 10.93 -6.65
N LEU A 114 -0.58 9.64 -6.73
CA LEU A 114 -1.47 9.00 -5.77
C LEU A 114 -0.86 8.97 -4.37
N SER A 115 0.42 8.63 -4.24
CA SER A 115 1.11 8.65 -2.95
C SER A 115 1.06 10.03 -2.31
N HIS A 116 1.36 11.07 -3.08
CA HIS A 116 1.30 12.45 -2.59
C HIS A 116 -0.11 12.83 -2.14
N ALA A 117 -1.13 12.54 -2.95
CA ALA A 117 -2.54 12.86 -2.66
C ALA A 117 -3.10 12.15 -1.41
N THR A 118 -2.49 11.03 -0.98
CA THR A 118 -2.90 10.32 0.25
C THR A 118 -2.38 10.95 1.53
N HIS A 119 -1.40 11.86 1.46
CA HIS A 119 -0.90 12.55 2.64
C HIS A 119 -1.80 13.73 3.02
N HIS A 120 -2.02 13.91 4.32
CA HIS A 120 -2.69 15.09 4.86
C HIS A 120 -1.62 16.13 5.19
N HIS A 121 -1.47 17.15 4.34
CA HIS A 121 -0.76 18.37 4.69
C HIS A 121 -1.81 19.47 4.91
N ASP A 122 -1.69 20.23 6.01
CA ASP A 122 -2.70 21.22 6.45
C ASP A 122 -3.01 22.31 5.40
N TYR A 123 -2.16 22.48 4.40
CA TYR A 123 -2.27 23.47 3.33
C TYR A 123 -2.49 22.88 1.93
N GLU A 124 -2.54 21.55 1.79
CA GLU A 124 -2.75 20.91 0.49
C GLU A 124 -4.25 20.70 0.22
N LEU A 125 -4.71 21.32 -0.87
CA LEU A 125 -6.04 21.09 -1.41
C LEU A 125 -6.20 19.60 -1.73
N ALA A 126 -7.36 19.05 -1.37
CA ALA A 126 -7.69 17.68 -1.73
C ALA A 126 -7.80 17.55 -3.26
N PRO A 127 -7.45 16.40 -3.86
CA PRO A 127 -7.60 16.19 -5.30
C PRO A 127 -9.06 16.38 -5.73
N GLY A 128 -9.25 17.05 -6.86
CA GLY A 128 -10.58 17.32 -7.42
C GLY A 128 -11.19 16.09 -8.10
N VAL A 129 -12.51 16.10 -8.29
CA VAL A 129 -13.25 14.98 -8.94
C VAL A 129 -12.68 14.66 -10.33
N THR A 130 -12.40 15.67 -11.16
CA THR A 130 -11.85 15.46 -12.51
C THR A 130 -10.50 14.76 -12.49
N GLU A 131 -9.62 15.14 -11.57
CA GLU A 131 -8.31 14.52 -11.41
C GLU A 131 -8.44 13.08 -10.92
N LEU A 132 -9.31 12.83 -9.93
CA LEU A 132 -9.54 11.49 -9.41
C LEU A 132 -10.15 10.56 -10.46
N ARG A 133 -11.07 11.04 -11.31
CA ARG A 133 -11.61 10.25 -12.43
C ARG A 133 -10.51 9.89 -13.43
N ARG A 134 -9.64 10.84 -13.77
CA ARG A 134 -8.48 10.56 -14.62
C ARG A 134 -7.55 9.52 -14.01
N TRP A 135 -7.21 9.63 -12.73
CA TRP A 135 -6.35 8.64 -12.06
C TRP A 135 -7.01 7.28 -11.95
N HIS A 136 -8.34 7.23 -11.80
CA HIS A 136 -9.11 5.99 -11.84
C HIS A 136 -8.98 5.32 -13.21
N ASP A 137 -9.27 6.05 -14.28
CA ASP A 137 -9.16 5.55 -15.66
C ASP A 137 -7.73 5.06 -15.96
N ASP A 138 -6.72 5.84 -15.56
CA ASP A 138 -5.32 5.46 -15.73
C ASP A 138 -4.96 4.19 -14.92
N THR A 139 -5.48 4.04 -13.70
CA THR A 139 -5.26 2.84 -12.87
C THR A 139 -5.93 1.61 -13.48
N ALA A 140 -7.18 1.72 -13.95
CA ALA A 140 -7.91 0.64 -14.60
C ALA A 140 -7.19 0.18 -15.88
N ARG A 141 -6.74 1.13 -16.69
CA ARG A 141 -6.00 0.88 -17.92
C ARG A 141 -4.64 0.22 -17.64
N ILE A 142 -3.88 0.74 -16.68
CA ILE A 142 -2.59 0.14 -16.29
C ILE A 142 -2.80 -1.28 -15.76
N ALA A 143 -3.81 -1.52 -14.92
CA ALA A 143 -4.09 -2.86 -14.41
C ALA A 143 -4.37 -3.86 -15.55
N ALA A 144 -5.12 -3.45 -16.58
CA ALA A 144 -5.34 -4.26 -17.77
C ALA A 144 -4.06 -4.47 -18.60
N GLU A 145 -3.27 -3.41 -18.81
CA GLU A 145 -1.97 -3.47 -19.50
C GLU A 145 -1.03 -4.48 -18.81
N LEU A 146 -0.90 -4.42 -17.48
CA LEU A 146 -0.02 -5.32 -16.72
C LEU A 146 -0.54 -6.76 -16.63
N ALA A 147 -1.87 -6.96 -16.60
CA ALA A 147 -2.47 -8.28 -16.66
C ALA A 147 -2.21 -8.99 -18.00
N ALA A 148 -2.07 -8.23 -19.08
CA ALA A 148 -1.78 -8.75 -20.42
C ALA A 148 -0.29 -9.09 -20.66
N VAL A 149 0.62 -8.65 -19.77
CA VAL A 149 2.03 -9.03 -19.86
C VAL A 149 2.17 -10.52 -19.51
N PRO A 150 2.75 -11.35 -20.42
CA PRO A 150 2.98 -12.76 -20.16
C PRO A 150 3.91 -12.99 -18.96
N GLY A 151 3.63 -14.07 -18.22
CA GLY A 151 4.49 -14.60 -17.15
C GLY A 151 5.76 -15.25 -17.70
#